data_AF-A0A7Y2PH77-F1
#
_entry.id   AF-A0A7Y2PH77-F1
#
_cell.length_a   1.000
_cell.length_b   1.000
_cell.length_c   1.000
_cell.angle_alpha   90.00
_cell.angle_beta   90.00
_cell.angle_gamma   90.00
#
_symmetry.space_group_name_H-M   'P 1'
#
loop_
_entity.id
_entity.type
_entity.pdbx_description
1 polymer ?
#
loop_
_entity_poly.entity_id
_entity_poly.type
_entity_poly.pdbx_seq_one_letter_code
_entity_poly.pdbx_strand_id
1 'polypeptide(L)'
;MNNKNKQNNVRQIETHGVEQIPDHERSARPGDLFRLIFGGANTFATAVLGSFPVLFGLSFQAGAWAIVLGVLLGSLILAPMGLFGPLNGTSNAVSSGAHFGVHGRIVGSFLSLLTAIAFFSLSVWSSGDALIGGAKRMIGVPETD
;
A
#
# COMPACT_ATOMS: atom_id res chain seq x y z
N MET A 1 41.83 -4.38 4.14
CA MET A 1 41.36 -5.39 5.11
C MET A 1 39.83 -5.48 4.99
N ASN A 2 39.33 -6.56 4.38
CA ASN A 2 37.89 -6.81 4.17
C ASN A 2 37.23 -7.24 5.47
N ASN A 3 36.35 -6.41 6.03
CA ASN A 3 35.55 -6.77 7.21
C ASN A 3 34.21 -7.37 6.77
N LYS A 4 34.12 -8.70 6.74
CA LYS A 4 32.95 -9.50 6.32
C LYS A 4 31.83 -9.59 7.38
N ASN A 5 31.75 -8.65 8.33
CA ASN A 5 30.80 -8.70 9.45
C ASN A 5 29.88 -7.46 9.51
N LYS A 6 29.29 -7.03 8.40
CA LYS A 6 28.13 -6.12 8.44
C LYS A 6 26.90 -6.97 8.78
N GLN A 7 26.76 -7.33 10.07
CA GLN A 7 25.56 -7.99 10.55
C GLN A 7 24.36 -7.07 10.34
N ASN A 8 23.38 -7.55 9.57
CA ASN A 8 22.08 -6.91 9.33
C ASN A 8 21.35 -6.67 10.66
N ASN A 9 21.69 -5.58 11.34
CA ASN A 9 21.04 -5.13 12.55
C ASN A 9 19.86 -4.25 12.15
N VAL A 10 18.64 -4.71 12.44
CA VAL A 10 17.38 -3.94 12.31
C VAL A 10 17.42 -2.59 13.07
N ARG A 11 18.44 -2.38 13.92
CA ARG A 11 18.65 -1.17 14.73
C ARG A 11 19.52 -0.10 14.07
N GLN A 12 20.07 -0.35 12.88
CA GLN A 12 20.87 0.66 12.19
C GLN A 12 19.93 1.67 11.49
N ILE A 13 20.18 2.96 11.67
CA ILE A 13 19.40 4.01 11.03
C ILE A 13 19.65 3.95 9.52
N GLU A 14 18.59 3.76 8.74
CA GLU A 14 18.65 3.80 7.29
C GLU A 14 19.03 5.21 6.81
N THR A 15 20.05 5.29 5.97
CA THR A 15 20.61 6.55 5.45
C THR A 15 20.17 6.83 4.01
N HIS A 16 19.60 5.83 3.33
CA HIS A 16 19.05 5.96 1.98
C HIS A 16 17.62 6.49 2.07
N GLY A 17 17.36 7.67 1.48
CA GLY A 17 16.01 8.24 1.39
C GLY A 17 15.39 8.08 0.01
N VAL A 18 15.96 8.77 -0.97
CA VAL A 18 15.50 8.77 -2.37
C VAL A 18 16.52 8.22 -3.35
N GLU A 19 17.75 8.00 -2.88
CA GLU A 19 18.88 7.49 -3.65
C GLU A 19 18.72 6.01 -3.97
N GLN A 20 19.44 5.55 -5.01
CA GLN A 20 19.44 4.14 -5.36
C GLN A 20 20.11 3.28 -4.28
N ILE A 21 19.43 2.21 -3.86
CA ILE A 21 19.97 1.22 -2.93
C ILE A 21 20.98 0.32 -3.68
N PRO A 22 22.25 0.26 -3.23
CA PRO A 22 23.26 -0.61 -3.81
C PRO A 22 22.88 -2.09 -3.75
N ASP A 23 23.28 -2.88 -4.76
CA ASP A 23 22.89 -4.29 -4.88
C ASP A 23 23.24 -5.15 -3.65
N HIS A 24 24.35 -4.86 -2.99
CA HIS A 24 24.82 -5.60 -1.81
C HIS A 24 24.01 -5.33 -0.54
N GLU A 25 23.18 -4.28 -0.51
CA GLU A 25 22.30 -3.94 0.62
C GLU A 25 20.85 -4.41 0.39
N ARG A 26 20.54 -4.98 -0.78
CA ARG A 26 19.21 -5.51 -1.13
C ARG A 26 18.98 -6.87 -0.47
N SER A 27 18.42 -6.87 0.73
CA SER A 27 18.18 -8.08 1.53
C SER A 27 16.76 -8.65 1.46
N ALA A 28 15.82 -7.95 0.81
CA ALA A 28 14.41 -8.33 0.80
C ALA A 28 14.17 -9.64 0.04
N ARG A 29 13.41 -10.56 0.64
CA ARG A 29 13.03 -11.84 0.03
C ARG A 29 11.59 -11.80 -0.50
N PRO A 30 11.21 -12.68 -1.43
CA PRO A 30 9.83 -12.76 -1.91
C PRO A 30 8.79 -12.95 -0.79
N GLY A 31 9.15 -13.64 0.30
CA GLY A 31 8.28 -13.79 1.47
C GLY A 31 8.08 -12.49 2.25
N ASP A 32 9.09 -11.62 2.29
CA ASP A 32 8.97 -10.29 2.93
C ASP A 32 8.08 -9.39 2.09
N LEU A 33 8.22 -9.46 0.75
CA LEU A 33 7.34 -8.77 -0.19
C LEU A 33 5.89 -9.26 -0.07
N PHE A 34 5.67 -10.57 0.02
CA PHE A 34 4.32 -11.12 0.23
C PHE A 34 3.71 -10.60 1.54
N ARG A 35 4.45 -10.62 2.64
CA ARG A 35 3.98 -10.12 3.94
C ARG A 35 3.63 -8.63 3.88
N LEU A 36 4.46 -7.84 3.22
CA LEU A 36 4.22 -6.41 3.01
C LEU A 36 2.94 -6.17 2.21
N ILE A 37 2.80 -6.83 1.05
CA ILE A 37 1.63 -6.68 0.18
C ILE A 37 0.37 -7.20 0.86
N PHE A 38 0.44 -8.37 1.50
CA PHE A 38 -0.68 -8.96 2.23
C PHE A 38 -1.13 -8.06 3.38
N GLY A 39 -0.19 -7.53 4.17
CA GLY A 39 -0.51 -6.58 5.24
C GLY A 39 -1.13 -5.28 4.72
N GLY A 40 -0.60 -4.73 3.62
CA GLY A 40 -1.12 -3.51 3.00
C GLY A 40 -2.46 -3.70 2.28
N ALA A 41 -2.73 -4.90 1.75
CA ALA A 41 -3.97 -5.20 1.04
C ALA A 41 -5.13 -5.55 1.99
N ASN A 42 -4.85 -6.11 3.16
CA ASN A 42 -5.89 -6.47 4.14
C ASN A 42 -6.16 -5.31 5.10
N THR A 43 -6.90 -4.33 4.64
CA THR A 43 -7.32 -3.17 5.42
C THR A 43 -8.84 -3.05 5.47
N PHE A 44 -9.36 -2.25 6.40
CA PHE A 44 -10.79 -1.92 6.46
C PHE A 44 -11.28 -1.28 5.15
N ALA A 45 -10.46 -0.43 4.52
CA ALA A 45 -10.78 0.17 3.23
C ALA A 45 -11.04 -0.90 2.15
N THR A 46 -10.23 -1.96 2.11
CA THR A 46 -10.44 -3.08 1.19
C THR A 46 -11.75 -3.82 1.47
N ALA A 47 -12.12 -4.00 2.74
CA ALA A 47 -13.40 -4.61 3.10
C ALA A 47 -14.60 -3.76 2.64
N VAL A 48 -14.53 -2.44 2.82
CA VAL A 48 -15.55 -1.50 2.34
C VAL A 48 -15.67 -1.56 0.82
N LEU A 49 -14.56 -1.48 0.09
CA LEU A 49 -14.56 -1.59 -1.38
C LEU A 49 -15.11 -2.95 -1.84
N GLY A 50 -14.80 -4.03 -1.12
CA GLY A 50 -15.33 -5.37 -1.41
C GLY A 50 -16.84 -5.52 -1.23
N SER A 51 -17.48 -4.63 -0.46
CA SER A 51 -18.94 -4.62 -0.30
C SER A 51 -19.67 -3.98 -1.51
N PHE A 52 -18.98 -3.17 -2.31
CA PHE A 52 -19.60 -2.38 -3.39
C PHE A 52 -20.34 -3.21 -4.43
N PRO A 53 -19.83 -4.36 -4.92
CA PRO A 53 -20.57 -5.17 -5.89
C PRO A 53 -21.95 -5.58 -5.37
N VAL A 54 -22.02 -5.98 -4.09
CA VAL A 54 -23.29 -6.37 -3.45
C VAL A 54 -24.19 -5.15 -3.22
N LEU A 55 -23.60 -4.03 -2.77
CA LEU A 55 -24.33 -2.76 -2.60
C LEU A 55 -24.90 -2.22 -3.93
N PHE A 56 -24.23 -2.48 -5.05
CA PHE A 56 -24.71 -2.16 -6.40
C PHE A 56 -25.72 -3.18 -6.97
N GLY A 57 -26.13 -4.17 -6.17
CA GLY A 57 -27.22 -5.09 -6.51
C GLY A 57 -26.78 -6.43 -7.08
N LEU A 58 -25.48 -6.77 -7.08
CA LEU A 58 -25.06 -8.12 -7.43
C LEU A 58 -25.34 -9.10 -6.27
N SER A 59 -25.65 -10.35 -6.62
CA SER A 59 -25.65 -11.43 -5.62
C SER A 59 -24.24 -11.63 -5.05
N PHE A 60 -24.13 -12.17 -3.84
CA PHE A 60 -22.83 -12.41 -3.20
C PHE A 60 -21.88 -13.21 -4.10
N GLN A 61 -22.38 -14.26 -4.76
CA GLN A 61 -21.59 -15.09 -5.67
C GLN A 61 -21.16 -14.33 -6.93
N ALA A 62 -22.05 -13.52 -7.53
CA ALA A 62 -21.72 -12.69 -8.68
C ALA A 62 -20.70 -11.59 -8.31
N GLY A 63 -20.86 -10.97 -7.13
CA GLY A 63 -19.92 -9.98 -6.61
C GLY A 63 -18.54 -10.58 -6.34
N ALA A 64 -18.47 -11.77 -5.74
CA ALA A 64 -17.22 -12.48 -5.51
C ALA A 64 -16.48 -12.78 -6.83
N TRP A 65 -17.19 -13.27 -7.85
CA TRP A 65 -16.60 -13.49 -9.18
C TRP A 65 -16.17 -12.20 -9.85
N ALA A 66 -16.96 -11.12 -9.74
CA ALA A 66 -16.58 -9.81 -10.27
C ALA A 66 -15.28 -9.29 -9.65
N ILE A 67 -15.12 -9.43 -8.33
CA ILE A 67 -13.88 -9.07 -7.63
C ILE A 67 -12.72 -9.94 -8.10
N VAL A 68 -12.87 -11.26 -8.11
CA VAL A 68 -11.80 -12.18 -8.52
C VAL A 68 -11.35 -11.89 -9.95
N LEU A 69 -12.28 -11.75 -10.89
CA LEU A 69 -11.96 -11.46 -12.28
C LEU A 69 -11.32 -10.08 -12.45
N GLY A 70 -11.86 -9.05 -11.78
CA GLY A 70 -11.32 -7.71 -11.82
C GLY A 70 -9.90 -7.62 -11.25
N VAL A 71 -9.65 -8.28 -10.13
CA VAL A 71 -8.31 -8.35 -9.51
C VAL A 71 -7.34 -9.13 -10.38
N LEU A 72 -7.76 -10.26 -10.96
CA LEU A 72 -6.91 -11.04 -11.86
C LEU A 72 -6.52 -10.21 -13.10
N LEU A 73 -7.48 -9.60 -13.78
CA LEU A 73 -7.24 -8.72 -14.93
C LEU A 73 -6.35 -7.53 -14.57
N GLY A 74 -6.65 -6.83 -13.49
CA GLY A 74 -5.85 -5.70 -13.03
C GLY A 74 -4.42 -6.12 -12.65
N SER A 75 -4.28 -7.25 -11.96
CA SER A 75 -2.97 -7.78 -11.58
C SER A 75 -2.13 -8.17 -12.79
N LEU A 76 -2.75 -8.70 -13.86
CA LEU A 76 -2.03 -9.05 -15.08
C LEU A 76 -1.47 -7.81 -15.77
N ILE A 77 -2.23 -6.72 -15.77
CA ILE A 77 -1.81 -5.43 -16.33
C ILE A 77 -0.68 -4.81 -15.48
N LEU A 78 -0.79 -4.88 -14.15
CA LEU A 78 0.14 -4.23 -13.23
C LEU A 78 1.38 -5.06 -12.88
N ALA A 79 1.33 -6.39 -13.03
CA ALA A 79 2.43 -7.28 -12.66
C ALA A 79 3.79 -6.90 -13.27
N PRO A 80 3.89 -6.51 -14.57
CA PRO A 80 5.17 -6.07 -15.14
C PRO A 80 5.75 -4.83 -14.45
N MET A 81 4.90 -3.93 -13.94
CA MET A 81 5.35 -2.70 -13.27
C MET A 81 6.01 -3.00 -11.91
N GLY A 82 5.67 -4.14 -11.29
CA GLY A 82 6.32 -4.59 -10.05
C GLY A 82 7.82 -4.87 -10.20
N LEU A 83 8.29 -5.10 -11.43
CA LEU A 83 9.72 -5.33 -11.72
C LEU A 83 10.56 -4.05 -11.61
N PHE A 84 9.95 -2.87 -11.72
CA PHE A 84 10.69 -1.61 -11.66
C PHE A 84 11.32 -1.36 -10.29
N GLY A 85 10.71 -1.82 -9.20
CA GLY A 85 11.28 -1.69 -7.85
C GLY A 85 12.64 -2.39 -7.72
N PRO A 86 12.72 -3.71 -7.94
CA PRO A 86 13.98 -4.46 -7.91
C PRO A 86 15.01 -4.00 -8.95
N LEU A 87 14.58 -3.60 -10.14
CA LEU A 87 15.51 -3.18 -11.21
C LEU A 87 16.11 -1.80 -10.95
N ASN A 88 15.27 -0.83 -10.59
CA ASN A 88 15.72 0.55 -10.45
C ASN A 88 16.34 0.78 -9.07
N GLY A 89 15.89 0.07 -8.04
CA GLY A 89 16.39 0.23 -6.67
C GLY A 89 16.18 1.63 -6.10
N THR A 90 15.26 2.41 -6.68
CA THR A 90 14.91 3.78 -6.26
C THR A 90 13.42 3.88 -5.92
N SER A 91 13.02 4.99 -5.30
CA SER A 91 11.60 5.26 -5.03
C SER A 91 10.79 5.46 -6.33
N ASN A 92 9.53 5.03 -6.32
CA ASN A 92 8.58 5.21 -7.43
C ASN A 92 8.50 6.67 -7.91
N ALA A 93 8.64 7.64 -7.00
CA ALA A 93 8.65 9.05 -7.36
C ALA A 93 9.91 9.45 -8.16
N VAL A 94 11.08 8.90 -7.83
CA VAL A 94 12.32 9.17 -8.57
C VAL A 94 12.28 8.45 -9.92
N SER A 95 11.84 7.20 -9.93
CA SER A 95 11.69 6.38 -11.14
C SER A 95 10.70 6.95 -12.16
N SER A 96 9.65 7.64 -11.72
CA SER A 96 8.69 8.29 -12.63
C SER A 96 9.29 9.49 -13.36
N GLY A 97 10.30 10.15 -12.77
CA GLY A 97 11.06 11.21 -13.42
C GLY A 97 11.84 10.74 -14.65
N ALA A 98 12.23 9.47 -14.72
CA ALA A 98 12.89 8.89 -15.90
C ALA A 98 11.94 8.75 -17.10
N HIS A 99 10.64 8.59 -16.87
CA HIS A 99 9.63 8.38 -17.92
C HIS A 99 8.91 9.68 -18.31
N PHE A 100 8.62 10.54 -17.34
CA PHE A 100 7.84 11.78 -17.54
C PHE A 100 8.69 13.06 -17.51
N GLY A 101 10.00 12.94 -17.26
CA GLY A 101 10.89 14.08 -17.06
C GLY A 101 10.68 14.77 -15.71
N VAL A 102 11.51 15.78 -15.43
CA VAL A 102 11.52 16.50 -14.13
C VAL A 102 10.18 17.17 -13.85
N HIS A 103 9.53 17.74 -14.87
CA HIS A 103 8.22 18.39 -14.75
C HIS A 103 7.07 17.38 -14.70
N GLY A 104 7.11 16.33 -15.52
CA GLY A 104 6.03 15.33 -15.55
C GLY A 104 6.01 14.42 -14.32
N ARG A 105 7.11 14.30 -13.57
CA ARG A 105 7.14 13.67 -12.24
C ARG A 105 6.10 14.26 -11.29
N ILE A 106 5.79 15.55 -11.40
CA ILE A 106 4.84 16.24 -10.51
C ILE A 106 3.47 15.59 -10.55
N VAL A 107 3.00 15.17 -11.74
CA VAL A 107 1.69 14.52 -11.90
C VAL A 107 1.64 13.20 -11.16
N GLY A 108 2.66 12.35 -11.33
CA GLY A 108 2.77 11.07 -10.63
C GLY A 108 2.88 11.24 -9.11
N SER A 109 3.71 12.18 -8.66
CA SER A 109 3.85 12.49 -7.22
C SER A 109 2.57 13.03 -6.62
N PHE A 110 1.86 13.91 -7.32
CA PHE A 110 0.58 14.46 -6.87
C PHE A 110 -0.47 13.35 -6.74
N LEU A 111 -0.63 12.49 -7.76
CA LEU A 111 -1.59 11.41 -7.72
C LEU A 111 -1.27 10.39 -6.61
N SER A 112 0.01 10.09 -6.41
CA SER A 112 0.48 9.24 -5.31
C SER A 112 0.17 9.87 -3.95
N LEU A 113 0.40 11.17 -3.78
CA LEU A 113 0.10 11.88 -2.53
C LEU A 113 -1.41 11.94 -2.28
N LEU A 114 -2.20 12.21 -3.32
CA LEU A 114 -3.66 12.23 -3.23
C LEU A 114 -4.20 10.86 -2.78
N THR A 115 -3.67 9.77 -3.36
CA THR A 115 -4.03 8.41 -2.97
C THR A 115 -3.64 8.15 -1.51
N ALA A 116 -2.43 8.55 -1.10
CA ALA A 116 -1.99 8.41 0.29
C ALA A 116 -2.92 9.16 1.26
N ILE A 117 -3.33 10.39 0.93
CA ILE A 117 -4.28 11.18 1.74
C ILE A 117 -5.65 10.51 1.80
N ALA A 118 -6.17 10.00 0.68
CA ALA A 118 -7.46 9.33 0.64
C ALA A 118 -7.47 8.06 1.52
N PHE A 119 -6.44 7.22 1.41
CA PHE A 119 -6.29 6.03 2.25
C PHE A 119 -6.09 6.40 3.73
N PHE A 120 -5.31 7.45 4.02
CA PHE A 120 -5.13 7.94 5.38
C PHE A 120 -6.46 8.42 5.98
N SER A 121 -7.25 9.18 5.22
CA SER A 121 -8.57 9.65 5.63
C SER A 121 -9.51 8.48 5.96
N LEU A 122 -9.58 7.46 5.10
CA LEU A 122 -10.38 6.24 5.36
C LEU A 122 -9.90 5.50 6.62
N SER A 123 -8.59 5.43 6.84
CA SER A 123 -8.01 4.81 8.03
C SER A 123 -8.37 5.57 9.30
N VAL A 124 -8.31 6.91 9.28
CA VAL A 124 -8.68 7.75 10.42
C VAL A 124 -10.17 7.65 10.71
N TRP A 125 -11.02 7.74 9.68
CA TRP A 125 -12.47 7.61 9.82
C TRP A 125 -12.86 6.27 10.45
N SER A 126 -12.38 5.16 9.89
CA SER A 126 -12.67 3.81 10.41
C SER A 126 -12.15 3.58 11.82
N SER A 127 -10.98 4.14 12.16
CA SER A 127 -10.46 4.09 13.53
C SER A 127 -11.31 4.90 14.50
N GLY A 128 -11.83 6.05 14.06
CA GLY A 128 -12.77 6.87 14.82
C GLY A 128 -14.08 6.14 15.11
N ASP A 129 -14.69 5.54 14.09
CA ASP A 129 -15.92 4.73 14.23
C ASP A 129 -15.70 3.55 15.18
N ALA A 130 -14.56 2.86 15.07
CA ALA A 130 -14.23 1.75 15.96
C ALA A 130 -14.04 2.22 17.42
N LEU A 131 -13.36 3.34 17.64
CA LEU A 131 -13.12 3.90 18.98
C LEU A 131 -14.43 4.36 19.63
N ILE A 132 -15.26 5.10 18.88
CA ILE A 132 -16.56 5.58 19.36
C ILE A 132 -17.49 4.40 19.59
N GLY A 133 -17.55 3.43 18.67
CA GLY A 133 -18.35 2.20 18.84
C GLY A 133 -17.94 1.40 20.08
N GLY A 134 -16.63 1.25 20.32
CA GLY A 134 -16.10 0.61 21.52
C GLY A 134 -16.39 1.37 22.80
N ALA A 135 -16.17 2.69 22.80
CA ALA A 135 -16.48 3.56 23.94
C ALA A 135 -17.98 3.55 24.28
N LYS A 136 -18.85 3.57 23.26
CA LYS A 136 -20.31 3.42 23.42
C LYS A 136 -20.67 2.11 24.11
N ARG A 137 -20.04 1.00 23.69
CA ARG A 137 -20.29 -0.34 24.25
C ARG A 137 -19.81 -0.49 25.69
N MET A 138 -18.74 0.19 26.08
CA MET A 138 -18.12 0.07 27.40
C MET A 138 -18.60 1.11 28.42
N ILE A 139 -18.93 2.34 27.99
CA ILE A 139 -19.11 3.50 28.87
C ILE A 139 -20.52 4.13 28.73
N GLY A 140 -21.32 3.74 27.73
CA GLY A 140 -22.71 4.21 27.59
C GLY A 140 -22.82 5.71 27.26
N VAL A 141 -21.91 6.25 26.46
CA VAL A 141 -21.87 7.67 26.08
C VAL A 141 -23.14 8.05 25.27
N PRO A 142 -23.81 9.21 25.54
CA PRO A 142 -25.05 9.60 24.87
C PRO A 142 -24.85 9.97 23.39
N GLU A 143 -25.93 9.91 22.61
CA GLU A 143 -25.96 10.26 21.19
C GLU A 143 -25.73 11.75 20.95
N THR A 144 -24.96 12.08 19.91
CA THR A 144 -25.05 13.38 19.25
C THR A 144 -25.43 13.05 17.81
N ASP A 145 -26.66 13.39 17.45
CA ASP A 145 -27.19 13.33 16.08
C ASP A 145 -26.41 14.25 15.13
#